data_AF-A0A5J4TES1-F1
#
_entry.id   AF-A0A5J4TES1-F1
#
_cell.length_a   1.000
_cell.length_b   1.000
_cell.length_c   1.000
_cell.angle_alpha   90.00
_cell.angle_beta   90.00
_cell.angle_gamma   90.00
#
_symmetry.space_group_name_H-M   'P 1'
#
loop_
_entity.id
_entity.type
_entity.pdbx_description
1 polymer ?
#
loop_
_entity_poly.entity_id
_entity_poly.type
_entity_poly.pdbx_seq_one_letter_code
_entity_poly.pdbx_strand_id
1 'polypeptide(L)'
;IQQSGYGTLNGLTIEADINNGSLLKIQDCKFIQCKGSNYGGAIYLSVNNEGQITISNSSFSNCEATRGGGIYSSIQTSGKMNIIGQCNFTECKAVDEGGGIYCYISGIGSLLTFEDDVKFEGCNSHEGSGICINIQDQGSSIINKVLFNNCEAYGYGGMNLLSYSKGIAEISNISFINCISEEGGGLFTLTFSEAEMIITDTLQFINCKSNYGGGWYAVLNQGSINFNQTEQILFDNCIAFNKGGGIYIDLNNSFITASNTKFQSCKATNSGGGIDAGIGYGQLNIINQCIFIECQSSKGSGGVVPSLGMEEESL
;
A
#
# COMPACT_ATOMS: atom_id res chain seq x y z
N ILE A 1 -10.90 -14.13 -21.38
CA ILE A 1 -10.88 -13.53 -22.73
C ILE A 1 -9.40 -13.39 -23.10
N GLN A 2 -8.95 -13.98 -24.22
CA GLN A 2 -7.57 -13.83 -24.69
C GLN A 2 -7.64 -12.86 -25.87
N GLN A 3 -7.13 -11.64 -25.70
CA GLN A 3 -7.15 -10.64 -26.76
C GLN A 3 -5.73 -10.18 -27.08
N SER A 4 -5.20 -10.70 -28.18
CA SER A 4 -4.05 -10.15 -28.89
C SER A 4 -4.57 -9.14 -29.92
N GLY A 5 -4.45 -7.84 -29.66
CA GLY A 5 -4.90 -6.83 -30.63
C GLY A 5 -4.60 -5.40 -30.21
N TYR A 6 -3.60 -4.79 -30.86
CA TYR A 6 -3.30 -3.37 -30.80
C TYR A 6 -4.39 -2.57 -31.53
N GLY A 7 -5.13 -1.73 -30.80
CA GLY A 7 -6.03 -0.72 -31.34
C GLY A 7 -6.18 0.45 -30.36
N THR A 8 -5.57 1.59 -30.71
CA THR A 8 -5.70 3.01 -30.29
C THR A 8 -6.05 3.44 -28.85
N LEU A 9 -6.55 2.56 -27.98
CA LEU A 9 -6.44 2.52 -26.51
C LEU A 9 -5.76 1.18 -26.15
N ASN A 10 -4.62 0.93 -26.81
CA ASN A 10 -4.10 -0.40 -27.12
C ASN A 10 -4.15 -1.39 -25.94
N GLY A 11 -5.07 -2.37 -26.03
CA GLY A 11 -5.05 -3.69 -25.37
C GLY A 11 -5.74 -3.84 -24.00
N LEU A 12 -6.62 -2.89 -23.63
CA LEU A 12 -7.59 -3.06 -22.55
C LEU A 12 -8.66 -4.11 -22.90
N THR A 13 -8.97 -5.02 -21.97
CA THR A 13 -10.00 -6.07 -22.16
C THR A 13 -11.39 -5.58 -21.77
N ILE A 14 -11.51 -4.76 -20.71
CA ILE A 14 -12.75 -4.19 -20.23
C ILE A 14 -12.54 -2.70 -19.93
N GLU A 15 -13.42 -1.87 -20.47
CA GLU A 15 -13.57 -0.47 -20.11
C GLU A 15 -15.02 -0.26 -19.66
N ALA A 16 -15.22 0.27 -18.45
CA ALA A 16 -16.56 0.43 -17.89
C ALA A 16 -16.74 1.73 -17.12
N ASP A 17 -17.76 2.49 -17.51
CA ASP A 17 -18.34 3.59 -16.74
C ASP A 17 -19.55 3.10 -15.96
N ILE A 18 -19.44 3.02 -14.64
CA ILE A 18 -20.45 2.50 -13.72
C ILE A 18 -21.00 3.69 -12.93
N ASN A 19 -22.21 4.12 -13.26
CA ASN A 19 -22.81 5.33 -12.73
C ASN A 19 -24.27 5.14 -12.27
N ASN A 20 -24.78 6.11 -11.51
CA ASN A 20 -26.20 6.23 -11.14
C ASN A 20 -26.76 4.96 -10.46
N GLY A 21 -26.00 4.41 -9.50
CA GLY A 21 -26.38 3.19 -8.78
C GLY A 21 -26.29 1.89 -9.59
N SER A 22 -25.77 1.92 -10.82
CA SER A 22 -25.59 0.71 -11.63
C SER A 22 -24.60 -0.27 -11.01
N LEU A 23 -24.75 -1.55 -11.34
CA LEU A 23 -23.98 -2.65 -10.78
C LEU A 23 -23.26 -3.42 -11.89
N LEU A 24 -21.96 -3.66 -11.71
CA LEU A 24 -21.19 -4.60 -12.52
C LEU A 24 -20.62 -5.72 -11.63
N LYS A 25 -20.65 -6.94 -12.14
CA LYS A 25 -20.05 -8.09 -11.47
C LYS A 25 -19.12 -8.82 -12.42
N ILE A 26 -17.87 -9.02 -12.00
CA ILE A 26 -16.86 -9.83 -12.68
C ILE A 26 -16.53 -10.98 -11.75
N GLN A 27 -16.86 -12.21 -12.13
CA GLN A 27 -16.70 -13.37 -11.26
C GLN A 27 -16.08 -14.53 -12.03
N ASP A 28 -15.19 -15.27 -11.37
CA ASP A 28 -14.57 -16.51 -11.89
C ASP A 28 -13.84 -16.30 -13.23
N CYS A 29 -13.25 -15.11 -13.42
CA CYS A 29 -12.63 -14.68 -14.67
C CYS A 29 -11.10 -14.85 -14.65
N LYS A 30 -10.52 -14.97 -15.85
CA LYS A 30 -9.07 -14.97 -16.05
C LYS A 30 -8.69 -13.93 -17.10
N PHE A 31 -7.78 -13.05 -16.72
CA PHE A 31 -7.16 -12.03 -17.55
C PHE A 31 -5.68 -12.39 -17.67
N ILE A 32 -5.22 -12.68 -18.88
CA ILE A 32 -3.89 -13.25 -19.12
C ILE A 32 -3.23 -12.43 -20.21
N GLN A 33 -2.06 -11.87 -19.91
CA GLN A 33 -1.26 -11.09 -20.86
C GLN A 33 -2.01 -9.90 -21.48
N CYS A 34 -2.94 -9.31 -20.72
CA CYS A 34 -3.67 -8.11 -21.14
C CYS A 34 -2.73 -6.90 -21.01
N LYS A 35 -2.61 -6.07 -22.05
CA LYS A 35 -1.65 -4.97 -22.09
C LYS A 35 -2.35 -3.67 -22.44
N GLY A 36 -2.52 -2.76 -21.50
CA GLY A 36 -3.07 -1.43 -21.74
C GLY A 36 -1.95 -0.42 -21.98
N SER A 37 -2.18 0.59 -22.82
CA SER A 37 -1.15 1.58 -23.11
C SER A 37 -0.92 2.58 -21.97
N ASN A 38 -1.97 2.94 -21.23
CA ASN A 38 -1.91 3.98 -20.19
C ASN A 38 -2.48 3.48 -18.87
N TYR A 39 -3.72 2.99 -18.88
CA TYR A 39 -4.46 2.70 -17.66
C TYR A 39 -5.08 1.33 -17.77
N GLY A 40 -4.83 0.47 -16.78
CA GLY A 40 -5.40 -0.88 -16.72
C GLY A 40 -4.79 -1.79 -17.77
N GLY A 41 -4.09 -2.86 -17.40
CA GLY A 41 -3.70 -3.83 -18.43
C GLY A 41 -4.89 -4.62 -18.93
N ALA A 42 -5.77 -5.03 -18.02
CA ALA A 42 -6.98 -5.77 -18.31
C ALA A 42 -8.23 -4.91 -18.20
N ILE A 43 -8.36 -4.11 -17.14
CA ILE A 43 -9.61 -3.43 -16.81
C ILE A 43 -9.35 -1.95 -16.50
N TYR A 44 -10.11 -1.08 -17.15
CA TYR A 44 -10.27 0.32 -16.80
C TYR A 44 -11.67 0.55 -16.23
N LEU A 45 -11.75 1.18 -15.05
CA LEU A 45 -12.99 1.44 -14.34
C LEU A 45 -13.15 2.91 -13.96
N SER A 46 -14.35 3.42 -14.19
CA SER A 46 -14.83 4.71 -13.69
C SER A 46 -16.12 4.46 -12.92
N VAL A 47 -16.04 4.54 -11.59
CA VAL A 47 -17.12 4.15 -10.67
C VAL A 47 -17.62 5.40 -9.95
N ASN A 48 -18.76 5.92 -10.36
CA ASN A 48 -19.27 7.23 -9.93
C ASN A 48 -20.74 7.18 -9.52
N ASN A 49 -21.23 8.22 -8.84
CA ASN A 49 -22.66 8.42 -8.56
C ASN A 49 -23.35 7.15 -8.03
N GLU A 50 -22.84 6.61 -6.92
CA GLU A 50 -23.34 5.38 -6.27
C GLU A 50 -23.19 4.08 -7.09
N GLY A 51 -22.53 4.13 -8.26
CA GLY A 51 -22.19 2.96 -9.05
C GLY A 51 -21.34 1.95 -8.26
N GLN A 52 -21.51 0.66 -8.52
CA GLN A 52 -20.82 -0.38 -7.76
C GLN A 52 -20.28 -1.48 -8.67
N ILE A 53 -19.08 -1.95 -8.35
CA ILE A 53 -18.50 -3.12 -8.97
C ILE A 53 -18.05 -4.14 -7.92
N THR A 54 -18.27 -5.41 -8.22
CA THR A 54 -17.66 -6.52 -7.47
C THR A 54 -16.84 -7.38 -8.41
N ILE A 55 -15.56 -7.55 -8.10
CA ILE A 55 -14.65 -8.49 -8.75
C ILE A 55 -14.41 -9.63 -7.76
N SER A 56 -14.70 -10.87 -8.15
CA SER A 56 -14.50 -12.01 -7.27
C SER A 56 -13.90 -13.24 -7.94
N ASN A 57 -13.11 -13.98 -7.17
CA ASN A 57 -12.48 -15.26 -7.57
C ASN A 57 -11.81 -15.19 -8.96
N SER A 58 -11.19 -14.04 -9.27
CA SER A 58 -10.67 -13.76 -10.60
C SER A 58 -9.14 -13.65 -10.58
N SER A 59 -8.50 -13.97 -11.70
CA SER A 59 -7.03 -13.92 -11.82
C SER A 59 -6.59 -12.97 -12.91
N PHE A 60 -5.51 -12.25 -12.62
CA PHE A 60 -4.80 -11.35 -13.51
C PHE A 60 -3.36 -11.83 -13.57
N SER A 61 -2.89 -12.22 -14.75
CA SER A 61 -1.57 -12.82 -14.91
C SER A 61 -0.83 -12.14 -16.05
N ASN A 62 0.37 -11.63 -15.76
CA ASN A 62 1.22 -10.96 -16.73
C ASN A 62 0.52 -9.77 -17.42
N CYS A 63 -0.36 -9.08 -16.70
CA CYS A 63 -1.04 -7.90 -17.24
C CYS A 63 -0.14 -6.67 -17.09
N GLU A 64 -0.12 -5.78 -18.08
CA GLU A 64 0.82 -4.65 -18.15
C GLU A 64 0.12 -3.34 -18.52
N ALA A 65 0.48 -2.22 -17.87
CA ALA A 65 0.04 -0.86 -18.24
C ALA A 65 1.00 0.23 -17.75
N THR A 66 0.72 1.51 -17.98
CA THR A 66 1.46 2.60 -17.32
C THR A 66 1.04 2.73 -15.87
N ARG A 67 -0.27 2.66 -15.58
CA ARG A 67 -0.82 2.59 -14.21
C ARG A 67 -1.84 1.47 -14.11
N GLY A 68 -1.75 0.68 -13.06
CA GLY A 68 -2.66 -0.44 -12.82
C GLY A 68 -2.42 -1.58 -13.81
N GLY A 69 -1.32 -2.32 -13.66
CA GLY A 69 -0.94 -3.35 -14.63
C GLY A 69 -2.04 -4.39 -14.86
N GLY A 70 -2.83 -4.75 -13.85
CA GLY A 70 -4.10 -5.47 -14.02
C GLY A 70 -5.29 -4.52 -14.17
N ILE A 71 -5.53 -3.70 -13.14
CA ILE A 71 -6.73 -2.86 -13.04
C ILE A 71 -6.33 -1.42 -12.76
N TYR A 72 -6.96 -0.50 -13.49
CA TYR A 72 -7.03 0.90 -13.12
C TYR A 72 -8.47 1.24 -12.72
N SER A 73 -8.64 1.95 -11.60
CA SER A 73 -9.94 2.42 -11.15
C SER A 73 -9.92 3.86 -10.65
N SER A 74 -10.95 4.63 -11.04
CA SER A 74 -11.33 5.90 -10.43
C SER A 74 -12.68 5.73 -9.74
N ILE A 75 -12.74 5.95 -8.43
CA ILE A 75 -13.92 5.76 -7.59
C ILE A 75 -14.29 7.11 -6.97
N GLN A 76 -15.41 7.68 -7.40
CA GLN A 76 -15.82 9.01 -6.95
C GLN A 76 -17.32 9.08 -6.63
N THR A 77 -17.73 10.13 -5.92
CA THR A 77 -19.15 10.47 -5.70
C THR A 77 -19.98 9.26 -5.22
N SER A 78 -19.58 8.67 -4.08
CA SER A 78 -20.22 7.49 -3.48
C SER A 78 -20.09 6.18 -4.26
N GLY A 79 -19.22 6.12 -5.28
CA GLY A 79 -18.90 4.91 -6.02
C GLY A 79 -18.23 3.84 -5.14
N LYS A 80 -18.41 2.56 -5.48
CA LYS A 80 -17.86 1.45 -4.68
C LYS A 80 -17.23 0.35 -5.52
N MET A 81 -16.04 -0.09 -5.12
CA MET A 81 -15.36 -1.24 -5.72
C MET A 81 -15.01 -2.26 -4.65
N ASN A 82 -15.52 -3.48 -4.82
CA ASN A 82 -15.20 -4.61 -3.96
C ASN A 82 -14.35 -5.63 -4.74
N ILE A 83 -13.19 -5.99 -4.20
CA ILE A 83 -12.36 -7.10 -4.67
C ILE A 83 -12.38 -8.17 -3.60
N ILE A 84 -13.11 -9.25 -3.84
CA ILE A 84 -13.41 -10.25 -2.82
C ILE A 84 -13.11 -11.67 -3.29
N GLY A 85 -13.00 -12.57 -2.33
CA GLY A 85 -12.64 -13.97 -2.57
C GLY A 85 -11.23 -14.12 -3.11
N GLN A 86 -10.96 -15.26 -3.73
CA GLN A 86 -9.61 -15.68 -4.14
C GLN A 86 -9.13 -14.95 -5.41
N CYS A 87 -9.08 -13.63 -5.36
CA CYS A 87 -8.52 -12.81 -6.43
C CYS A 87 -6.99 -12.84 -6.39
N ASN A 88 -6.35 -13.05 -7.53
CA ASN A 88 -4.89 -13.15 -7.62
C ASN A 88 -4.34 -12.29 -8.75
N PHE A 89 -3.28 -11.54 -8.44
CA PHE A 89 -2.51 -10.72 -9.37
C PHE A 89 -1.09 -11.27 -9.40
N THR A 90 -0.69 -11.86 -10.53
CA THR A 90 0.58 -12.58 -10.67
C THR A 90 1.38 -11.96 -11.79
N GLU A 91 2.61 -11.51 -11.48
CA GLU A 91 3.54 -10.93 -12.44
C GLU A 91 2.94 -9.75 -13.23
N CYS A 92 1.99 -9.03 -12.63
CA CYS A 92 1.42 -7.83 -13.24
C CYS A 92 2.41 -6.67 -13.10
N LYS A 93 2.50 -5.83 -14.13
CA LYS A 93 3.50 -4.76 -14.20
C LYS A 93 2.87 -3.42 -14.56
N ALA A 94 3.28 -2.37 -13.86
CA ALA A 94 2.99 -1.01 -14.24
C ALA A 94 4.31 -0.27 -14.50
N VAL A 95 4.33 0.67 -15.45
CA VAL A 95 5.52 1.53 -15.62
C VAL A 95 5.66 2.46 -14.41
N ASP A 96 4.56 3.08 -14.00
CA ASP A 96 4.54 4.06 -12.92
C ASP A 96 3.95 3.43 -11.65
N GLU A 97 2.64 3.30 -11.56
CA GLU A 97 1.96 3.05 -10.29
C GLU A 97 1.08 1.80 -10.33
N GLY A 98 1.11 1.00 -9.27
CA GLY A 98 0.17 -0.10 -9.09
C GLY A 98 0.41 -1.26 -10.05
N GLY A 99 1.47 -2.05 -9.84
CA GLY A 99 1.80 -3.14 -10.76
C GLY A 99 0.65 -4.14 -10.97
N GLY A 100 -0.11 -4.45 -9.91
CA GLY A 100 -1.40 -5.12 -10.02
C GLY A 100 -2.56 -4.14 -10.19
N ILE A 101 -2.71 -3.19 -9.27
CA ILE A 101 -3.86 -2.28 -9.24
C ILE A 101 -3.42 -0.85 -8.96
N TYR A 102 -3.93 0.10 -9.72
CA TYR A 102 -3.96 1.50 -9.35
C TYR A 102 -5.40 1.92 -9.04
N CYS A 103 -5.61 2.59 -7.91
CA CYS A 103 -6.91 3.12 -7.54
C CYS A 103 -6.83 4.56 -7.06
N TYR A 104 -7.64 5.43 -7.67
CA TYR A 104 -7.94 6.77 -7.18
C TYR A 104 -9.33 6.80 -6.53
N ILE A 105 -9.44 7.33 -5.32
CA ILE A 105 -10.67 7.39 -4.53
C ILE A 105 -10.88 8.81 -4.05
N SER A 106 -12.01 9.44 -4.39
CA SER A 106 -12.30 10.82 -3.94
C SER A 106 -13.77 11.03 -3.59
N GLY A 107 -14.02 11.81 -2.53
CA GLY A 107 -15.35 12.19 -2.10
C GLY A 107 -15.97 11.26 -1.06
N ILE A 108 -16.82 11.85 -0.21
CA ILE A 108 -17.57 11.13 0.83
C ILE A 108 -18.32 9.93 0.24
N GLY A 109 -18.20 8.78 0.89
CA GLY A 109 -18.90 7.56 0.53
C GLY A 109 -18.25 6.74 -0.59
N SER A 110 -17.23 7.28 -1.26
CA SER A 110 -16.42 6.55 -2.24
C SER A 110 -15.54 5.53 -1.53
N LEU A 111 -15.62 4.26 -1.92
CA LEU A 111 -15.04 3.16 -1.16
C LEU A 111 -14.37 2.11 -2.05
N LEU A 112 -13.15 1.75 -1.70
CA LEU A 112 -12.47 0.54 -2.16
C LEU A 112 -12.41 -0.49 -1.02
N THR A 113 -12.78 -1.73 -1.30
CA THR A 113 -12.75 -2.82 -0.31
C THR A 113 -12.03 -4.05 -0.88
N PHE A 114 -11.09 -4.58 -0.10
CA PHE A 114 -10.47 -5.89 -0.32
C PHE A 114 -10.83 -6.82 0.82
N GLU A 115 -11.35 -8.00 0.50
CA GLU A 115 -11.68 -9.04 1.48
C GLU A 115 -11.33 -10.44 0.93
N ASP A 116 -11.17 -11.40 1.85
CA ASP A 116 -11.11 -12.84 1.57
C ASP A 116 -9.91 -13.35 0.72
N ASP A 117 -8.69 -13.16 1.25
CA ASP A 117 -7.46 -13.81 0.77
C ASP A 117 -6.99 -13.38 -0.63
N VAL A 118 -7.04 -12.07 -0.91
CA VAL A 118 -6.50 -11.49 -2.15
C VAL A 118 -4.97 -11.55 -2.15
N LYS A 119 -4.37 -11.86 -3.31
CA LYS A 119 -2.91 -12.02 -3.43
C LYS A 119 -2.29 -11.22 -4.57
N PHE A 120 -1.11 -10.68 -4.29
CA PHE A 120 -0.20 -10.05 -5.25
C PHE A 120 1.12 -10.80 -5.20
N GLU A 121 1.53 -11.38 -6.33
CA GLU A 121 2.72 -12.24 -6.40
C GLU A 121 3.61 -11.82 -7.58
N GLY A 122 4.86 -11.45 -7.29
CA GLY A 122 5.83 -11.09 -8.34
C GLY A 122 5.47 -9.84 -9.14
N CYS A 123 4.57 -8.99 -8.62
CA CYS A 123 4.19 -7.75 -9.29
C CYS A 123 5.30 -6.70 -9.21
N ASN A 124 5.32 -5.77 -10.17
CA ASN A 124 6.39 -4.77 -10.31
C ASN A 124 5.87 -3.42 -10.81
N SER A 125 6.38 -2.31 -10.27
CA SER A 125 6.13 -0.95 -10.77
C SER A 125 7.17 0.04 -10.23
N HIS A 126 7.09 1.32 -10.63
CA HIS A 126 7.83 2.36 -9.94
C HIS A 126 7.31 2.55 -8.50
N GLU A 127 5.99 2.62 -8.32
CA GLU A 127 5.35 2.85 -7.02
C GLU A 127 4.22 1.85 -6.78
N GLY A 128 4.20 1.19 -5.61
CA GLY A 128 3.14 0.25 -5.26
C GLY A 128 3.14 -0.96 -6.19
N SER A 129 4.18 -1.79 -6.10
CA SER A 129 4.39 -2.91 -7.03
C SER A 129 3.21 -3.88 -7.08
N GLY A 130 2.51 -4.11 -5.97
CA GLY A 130 1.21 -4.77 -5.96
C GLY A 130 0.07 -3.78 -6.20
N ILE A 131 -0.09 -2.82 -5.29
CA ILE A 131 -1.18 -1.84 -5.32
C ILE A 131 -0.66 -0.43 -5.06
N CYS A 132 -1.19 0.55 -5.79
CA CYS A 132 -1.12 1.96 -5.44
C CYS A 132 -2.53 2.52 -5.21
N ILE A 133 -2.77 3.10 -4.03
CA ILE A 133 -4.06 3.67 -3.62
C ILE A 133 -3.87 5.15 -3.30
N ASN A 134 -4.63 6.02 -3.95
CA ASN A 134 -4.68 7.46 -3.69
C ASN A 134 -6.07 7.86 -3.22
N ILE A 135 -6.19 8.25 -1.95
CA ILE A 135 -7.44 8.61 -1.28
C ILE A 135 -7.45 10.11 -1.03
N GLN A 136 -8.51 10.78 -1.47
CA GLN A 136 -8.68 12.22 -1.32
C GLN A 136 -10.09 12.58 -0.85
N ASP A 137 -10.26 13.78 -0.32
CA ASP A 137 -11.56 14.42 -0.07
C ASP A 137 -12.57 13.51 0.65
N GLN A 138 -12.17 12.91 1.78
CA GLN A 138 -13.00 12.00 2.58
C GLN A 138 -13.40 10.69 1.90
N GLY A 139 -12.72 10.31 0.81
CA GLY A 139 -12.75 8.95 0.27
C GLY A 139 -12.24 7.94 1.29
N SER A 140 -12.52 6.66 1.07
CA SER A 140 -12.12 5.60 2.01
C SER A 140 -11.63 4.33 1.34
N SER A 141 -10.74 3.61 2.01
CA SER A 141 -10.37 2.24 1.64
C SER A 141 -10.36 1.31 2.86
N ILE A 142 -10.76 0.05 2.65
CA ILE A 142 -10.69 -1.02 3.65
C ILE A 142 -9.95 -2.19 3.02
N ILE A 143 -8.75 -2.50 3.51
CA ILE A 143 -7.87 -3.53 2.96
C ILE A 143 -7.67 -4.63 4.00
N ASN A 144 -8.35 -5.76 3.80
CA ASN A 144 -8.32 -6.87 4.75
C ASN A 144 -7.91 -8.19 4.08
N LYS A 145 -7.10 -9.00 4.78
CA LYS A 145 -6.66 -10.35 4.33
C LYS A 145 -5.98 -10.32 2.97
N VAL A 146 -4.90 -9.55 2.85
CA VAL A 146 -4.13 -9.42 1.60
C VAL A 146 -2.71 -9.93 1.77
N LEU A 147 -2.22 -10.71 0.81
CA LEU A 147 -0.83 -11.15 0.74
C LEU A 147 -0.10 -10.45 -0.41
N PHE A 148 1.05 -9.85 -0.10
CA PHE A 148 2.04 -9.39 -1.06
C PHE A 148 3.28 -10.27 -0.94
N ASN A 149 3.65 -10.96 -2.02
CA ASN A 149 4.77 -11.89 -2.04
C ASN A 149 5.70 -11.60 -3.21
N ASN A 150 6.99 -11.39 -2.92
CA ASN A 150 8.01 -11.07 -3.92
C ASN A 150 7.64 -9.88 -4.80
N CYS A 151 7.01 -8.85 -4.23
CA CYS A 151 6.65 -7.63 -4.94
C CYS A 151 7.84 -6.66 -4.91
N GLU A 152 8.28 -6.20 -6.08
CA GLU A 152 9.46 -5.34 -6.21
C GLU A 152 9.06 -4.02 -6.87
N ALA A 153 9.24 -2.91 -6.14
CA ALA A 153 9.04 -1.57 -6.66
C ALA A 153 10.37 -0.84 -6.78
N TYR A 154 10.45 0.17 -7.65
CA TYR A 154 11.61 1.05 -7.67
C TYR A 154 11.59 2.03 -6.49
N GLY A 155 10.51 2.80 -6.34
CA GLY A 155 10.30 3.80 -5.29
C GLY A 155 9.60 3.23 -4.05
N TYR A 156 8.28 3.06 -4.11
CA TYR A 156 7.43 2.77 -2.95
C TYR A 156 6.94 1.32 -2.95
N GLY A 157 6.97 0.65 -1.78
CA GLY A 157 6.78 -0.78 -1.50
C GLY A 157 5.82 -1.68 -2.30
N GLY A 158 5.58 -2.88 -1.75
CA GLY A 158 4.52 -3.78 -2.21
C GLY A 158 3.14 -3.10 -2.30
N MET A 159 2.85 -2.22 -1.33
CA MET A 159 1.70 -1.34 -1.33
C MET A 159 2.15 0.12 -1.16
N ASN A 160 1.66 1.00 -2.04
CA ASN A 160 1.75 2.45 -1.89
C ASN A 160 0.37 2.99 -1.47
N LEU A 161 0.28 3.57 -0.27
CA LEU A 161 -0.97 4.07 0.31
C LEU A 161 -0.86 5.57 0.60
N LEU A 162 -1.55 6.39 -0.19
CA LEU A 162 -1.53 7.84 -0.09
C LEU A 162 -2.91 8.34 0.32
N SER A 163 -3.01 9.01 1.46
CA SER A 163 -4.26 9.56 1.99
C SER A 163 -4.13 11.05 2.24
N TYR A 164 -5.05 11.84 1.66
CA TYR A 164 -5.09 13.30 1.73
C TYR A 164 -6.48 13.77 2.16
N SER A 165 -6.55 15.00 2.70
CA SER A 165 -7.80 15.75 2.87
C SER A 165 -8.90 14.94 3.55
N LYS A 166 -8.64 14.46 4.78
CA LYS A 166 -9.56 13.61 5.57
C LYS A 166 -9.89 12.26 4.94
N GLY A 167 -9.11 11.79 3.97
CA GLY A 167 -9.19 10.43 3.45
C GLY A 167 -8.86 9.40 4.55
N ILE A 168 -9.54 8.25 4.52
CA ILE A 168 -9.41 7.21 5.55
C ILE A 168 -8.96 5.89 4.90
N ALA A 169 -7.91 5.28 5.44
CA ALA A 169 -7.49 3.94 5.08
C ALA A 169 -7.51 3.01 6.29
N GLU A 170 -8.35 1.99 6.27
CA GLU A 170 -8.32 0.92 7.26
C GLU A 170 -7.59 -0.29 6.69
N ILE A 171 -6.59 -0.81 7.40
CA ILE A 171 -5.86 -2.01 6.98
C ILE A 171 -5.78 -3.07 8.10
N SER A 172 -5.91 -4.33 7.69
CA SER A 172 -5.93 -5.46 8.62
C SER A 172 -5.51 -6.78 7.94
N ASN A 173 -4.90 -7.67 8.70
CA ASN A 173 -4.51 -9.01 8.26
C ASN A 173 -3.71 -9.02 6.95
N ILE A 174 -2.72 -8.13 6.85
CA ILE A 174 -1.87 -8.01 5.65
C ILE A 174 -0.49 -8.61 5.89
N SER A 175 -0.02 -9.40 4.94
CA SER A 175 1.35 -9.94 4.94
C SER A 175 2.14 -9.43 3.75
N PHE A 176 3.32 -8.85 4.03
CA PHE A 176 4.33 -8.47 3.05
C PHE A 176 5.52 -9.41 3.22
N ILE A 177 5.83 -10.19 2.19
CA ILE A 177 6.87 -11.22 2.22
C ILE A 177 7.84 -11.00 1.06
N ASN A 178 9.13 -10.86 1.38
CA ASN A 178 10.20 -10.63 0.42
C ASN A 178 9.96 -9.42 -0.50
N CYS A 179 9.26 -8.39 -0.02
CA CYS A 179 9.01 -7.20 -0.82
C CYS A 179 10.22 -6.26 -0.77
N ILE A 180 10.51 -5.61 -1.91
CA ILE A 180 11.71 -4.78 -2.07
C ILE A 180 11.31 -3.45 -2.71
N SER A 181 11.81 -2.34 -2.18
CA SER A 181 11.65 -1.00 -2.77
C SER A 181 12.76 -0.05 -2.32
N GLU A 182 12.82 1.18 -2.84
CA GLU A 182 13.69 2.22 -2.26
C GLU A 182 13.15 2.68 -0.88
N GLU A 183 11.84 2.80 -0.75
CA GLU A 183 11.14 3.33 0.42
C GLU A 183 10.01 2.40 0.83
N GLY A 184 10.10 1.87 2.05
CA GLY A 184 9.08 1.00 2.64
C GLY A 184 8.94 -0.33 1.92
N GLY A 185 9.85 -1.29 2.12
CA GLY A 185 9.94 -2.51 1.28
C GLY A 185 8.60 -3.22 1.06
N GLY A 186 7.81 -3.39 2.12
CA GLY A 186 6.43 -3.87 2.05
C GLY A 186 5.41 -2.76 1.83
N LEU A 187 5.47 -1.71 2.65
CA LEU A 187 4.48 -0.64 2.69
C LEU A 187 5.14 0.74 2.65
N PHE A 188 4.66 1.61 1.78
CA PHE A 188 4.83 3.05 1.92
C PHE A 188 3.49 3.69 2.28
N THR A 189 3.51 4.66 3.19
CA THR A 189 2.31 5.39 3.58
C THR A 189 2.57 6.87 3.65
N LEU A 190 1.64 7.66 3.12
CA LEU A 190 1.56 9.09 3.35
C LEU A 190 0.18 9.47 3.87
N THR A 191 0.12 10.18 5.00
CA THR A 191 -1.11 10.80 5.51
C THR A 191 -0.96 12.31 5.59
N PHE A 192 -1.84 13.06 4.94
CA PHE A 192 -1.76 14.51 4.85
C PHE A 192 -3.12 15.19 5.10
N SER A 193 -3.10 16.36 5.75
CA SER A 193 -4.29 17.22 5.95
C SER A 193 -5.49 16.46 6.55
N GLU A 194 -5.37 16.12 7.84
CA GLU A 194 -6.36 15.41 8.65
C GLU A 194 -6.73 14.01 8.12
N ALA A 195 -5.97 13.46 7.15
CA ALA A 195 -6.12 12.08 6.71
C ALA A 195 -5.66 11.09 7.78
N GLU A 196 -6.29 9.92 7.79
CA GLU A 196 -6.13 8.91 8.82
C GLU A 196 -5.87 7.53 8.19
N MET A 197 -4.90 6.82 8.76
CA MET A 197 -4.74 5.40 8.56
C MET A 197 -5.05 4.67 9.87
N ILE A 198 -5.82 3.60 9.82
CA ILE A 198 -6.24 2.80 10.98
C ILE A 198 -5.76 1.37 10.77
N ILE A 199 -5.07 0.82 11.76
CA ILE A 199 -4.66 -0.58 11.78
C ILE A 199 -5.55 -1.30 12.79
N THR A 200 -6.37 -2.24 12.31
CA THR A 200 -7.40 -2.91 13.14
C THR A 200 -7.05 -4.34 13.54
N ASP A 201 -6.12 -5.00 12.86
CA ASP A 201 -5.62 -6.34 13.21
C ASP A 201 -4.12 -6.49 12.85
N THR A 202 -3.68 -7.71 12.53
CA THR A 202 -2.28 -8.05 12.30
C THR A 202 -1.73 -7.46 11.01
N LEU A 203 -0.48 -7.01 11.07
CA LEU A 203 0.36 -6.78 9.90
C LEU A 203 1.65 -7.57 10.07
N GLN A 204 2.14 -8.15 8.99
CA GLN A 204 3.38 -8.93 8.97
C GLN A 204 4.29 -8.44 7.86
N PHE A 205 5.54 -8.14 8.20
CA PHE A 205 6.60 -7.78 7.27
C PHE A 205 7.74 -8.76 7.46
N ILE A 206 8.00 -9.59 6.45
CA ILE A 206 8.95 -10.70 6.54
C ILE A 206 9.94 -10.60 5.39
N ASN A 207 11.23 -10.51 5.72
CA ASN A 207 12.33 -10.40 4.75
C ASN A 207 12.22 -9.21 3.78
N CYS A 208 11.48 -8.16 4.16
CA CYS A 208 11.34 -6.96 3.33
C CYS A 208 12.63 -6.13 3.37
N LYS A 209 12.93 -5.44 2.26
CA LYS A 209 14.17 -4.66 2.12
C LYS A 209 13.92 -3.31 1.47
N SER A 210 14.59 -2.28 1.97
CA SER A 210 14.58 -0.95 1.33
C SER A 210 15.77 -0.08 1.71
N ASN A 211 15.88 1.14 1.20
CA ASN A 211 16.82 2.13 1.73
C ASN A 211 16.30 2.73 3.05
N TYR A 212 15.01 3.04 3.11
CA TYR A 212 14.34 3.58 4.29
C TYR A 212 13.14 2.73 4.67
N GLY A 213 13.08 2.25 5.91
CA GLY A 213 11.94 1.47 6.39
C GLY A 213 11.90 0.09 5.75
N GLY A 214 12.77 -0.82 6.17
CA GLY A 214 12.95 -2.12 5.49
C GLY A 214 11.64 -2.87 5.27
N GLY A 215 10.72 -2.80 6.24
CA GLY A 215 9.33 -3.22 6.08
C GLY A 215 8.39 -2.08 5.68
N TRP A 216 8.44 -0.96 6.42
CA TRP A 216 7.48 0.14 6.27
C TRP A 216 8.16 1.51 6.35
N TYR A 217 7.83 2.40 5.42
CA TYR A 217 8.09 3.82 5.53
C TYR A 217 6.76 4.59 5.65
N ALA A 218 6.58 5.31 6.75
CA ALA A 218 5.44 6.19 6.99
C ALA A 218 5.84 7.68 7.00
N VAL A 219 5.14 8.51 6.23
CA VAL A 219 5.24 9.97 6.23
C VAL A 219 3.91 10.57 6.70
N LEU A 220 3.93 11.35 7.78
CA LEU A 220 2.74 11.98 8.32
C LEU A 220 2.93 13.50 8.35
N ASN A 221 2.05 14.24 7.68
CA ASN A 221 2.05 15.71 7.70
C ASN A 221 0.63 16.24 7.98
N GLN A 222 0.38 16.60 9.23
CA GLN A 222 -0.97 16.94 9.73
C GLN A 222 -1.98 15.78 9.54
N GLY A 223 -1.50 14.54 9.37
CA GLY A 223 -2.30 13.32 9.34
C GLY A 223 -1.99 12.44 10.57
N SER A 224 -2.63 11.27 10.64
CA SER A 224 -2.49 10.33 11.75
C SER A 224 -2.42 8.87 11.29
N ILE A 225 -1.73 8.06 12.09
CA ILE A 225 -1.79 6.60 12.00
C ILE A 225 -2.20 6.07 13.38
N ASN A 226 -3.35 5.42 13.42
CA ASN A 226 -4.01 4.93 14.62
C ASN A 226 -3.91 3.41 14.73
N PHE A 227 -3.26 2.96 15.80
CA PHE A 227 -3.03 1.56 16.12
C PHE A 227 -4.15 1.05 17.04
N ASN A 228 -5.14 0.39 16.45
CA ASN A 228 -6.30 -0.20 17.12
C ASN A 228 -6.32 -1.74 17.02
N GLN A 229 -5.16 -2.33 16.74
CA GLN A 229 -5.01 -3.77 16.54
C GLN A 229 -5.26 -4.58 17.82
N THR A 230 -5.92 -5.71 17.65
CA THR A 230 -6.19 -6.67 18.73
C THR A 230 -5.02 -7.64 18.96
N GLU A 231 -4.23 -7.88 17.91
CA GLU A 231 -3.10 -8.82 17.89
C GLU A 231 -1.77 -8.11 17.61
N GLN A 232 -0.66 -8.83 17.79
CA GLN A 232 0.69 -8.25 17.66
C GLN A 232 1.09 -8.06 16.20
N ILE A 233 1.58 -6.87 15.85
CA ILE A 233 2.20 -6.60 14.53
C ILE A 233 3.63 -7.16 14.54
N LEU A 234 4.07 -7.73 13.41
CA LEU A 234 5.39 -8.36 13.28
C LEU A 234 6.22 -7.73 12.16
N PHE A 235 7.45 -7.37 12.50
CA PHE A 235 8.55 -7.13 11.56
C PHE A 235 9.62 -8.19 11.82
N ASP A 236 9.88 -9.06 10.85
CA ASP A 236 10.89 -10.12 10.95
C ASP A 236 11.88 -10.03 9.80
N ASN A 237 13.16 -9.98 10.14
CA ASN A 237 14.27 -9.93 9.19
C ASN A 237 14.13 -8.83 8.12
N CYS A 238 13.55 -7.68 8.49
CA CYS A 238 13.47 -6.51 7.63
C CYS A 238 14.80 -5.74 7.61
N ILE A 239 15.24 -5.30 6.44
CA ILE A 239 16.58 -4.70 6.25
C ILE A 239 16.46 -3.34 5.57
N ALA A 240 16.98 -2.29 6.21
CA ALA A 240 17.18 -0.98 5.62
C ALA A 240 18.66 -0.75 5.25
N PHE A 241 18.93 -0.30 4.03
CA PHE A 241 20.27 0.09 3.58
C PHE A 241 20.66 1.51 4.01
N ASN A 242 19.77 2.23 4.70
CA ASN A 242 20.08 3.46 5.41
C ASN A 242 19.45 3.44 6.83
N LYS A 243 18.18 3.80 6.97
CA LYS A 243 17.52 4.00 8.28
C LYS A 243 16.26 3.17 8.45
N GLY A 244 15.97 2.75 9.67
CA GLY A 244 14.69 2.12 10.02
C GLY A 244 14.57 0.71 9.48
N GLY A 245 15.31 -0.26 10.02
CA GLY A 245 15.35 -1.63 9.49
C GLY A 245 13.98 -2.30 9.46
N GLY A 246 13.13 -2.07 10.47
CA GLY A 246 11.72 -2.40 10.43
C GLY A 246 10.90 -1.25 9.84
N ILE A 247 10.86 -0.12 10.55
CA ILE A 247 10.08 1.06 10.18
C ILE A 247 10.97 2.30 10.13
N TYR A 248 10.78 3.12 9.09
CA TYR A 248 11.22 4.52 9.06
C TYR A 248 10.00 5.45 9.10
N ILE A 249 10.06 6.50 9.91
CA ILE A 249 8.91 7.40 10.13
C ILE A 249 9.36 8.85 10.02
N ASP A 250 8.67 9.66 9.22
CA ASP A 250 8.81 11.12 9.24
C ASP A 250 7.51 11.78 9.72
N LEU A 251 7.61 12.57 10.80
CA LEU A 251 6.49 13.21 11.50
C LEU A 251 6.57 14.74 11.42
N ASN A 252 5.55 15.35 10.83
CA ASN A 252 5.36 16.80 10.72
C ASN A 252 3.95 17.21 11.18
N ASN A 253 3.87 17.88 12.33
CA ASN A 253 2.64 18.17 13.06
C ASN A 253 1.72 16.94 13.25
N SER A 254 2.33 15.78 13.55
CA SER A 254 1.63 14.48 13.60
C SER A 254 1.99 13.65 14.82
N PHE A 255 1.09 12.75 15.19
CA PHE A 255 1.22 11.85 16.34
C PHE A 255 1.07 10.42 15.88
N ILE A 256 1.97 9.55 16.34
CA ILE A 256 1.89 8.11 16.09
C ILE A 256 2.17 7.36 17.39
N THR A 257 1.38 6.32 17.65
CA THR A 257 1.56 5.45 18.81
C THR A 257 1.78 4.02 18.36
N ALA A 258 3.03 3.58 18.28
CA ALA A 258 3.36 2.18 18.07
C ALA A 258 3.07 1.40 19.37
N SER A 259 2.15 0.46 19.29
CA SER A 259 1.69 -0.38 20.39
C SER A 259 1.71 -1.85 19.96
N ASN A 260 1.99 -2.78 20.88
CA ASN A 260 1.93 -4.21 20.62
C ASN A 260 2.62 -4.66 19.31
N THR A 261 3.83 -4.15 19.07
CA THR A 261 4.61 -4.45 17.84
C THR A 261 5.90 -5.16 18.18
N LYS A 262 6.17 -6.27 17.49
CA LYS A 262 7.42 -7.03 17.61
C LYS A 262 8.32 -6.79 16.40
N PHE A 263 9.56 -6.43 16.70
CA PHE A 263 10.67 -6.33 15.76
C PHE A 263 11.66 -7.45 16.07
N GLN A 264 11.96 -8.27 15.07
CA GLN A 264 12.85 -9.41 15.20
C GLN A 264 13.87 -9.40 14.07
N SER A 265 15.15 -9.47 14.42
CA SER A 265 16.25 -9.52 13.44
C SER A 265 16.27 -8.36 12.42
N CYS A 266 15.65 -7.22 12.74
CA CYS A 266 15.60 -6.08 11.84
C CYS A 266 16.94 -5.32 11.83
N LYS A 267 17.41 -4.88 10.66
CA LYS A 267 18.76 -4.31 10.50
C LYS A 267 18.74 -3.02 9.71
N ALA A 268 19.50 -2.03 10.14
CA ALA A 268 19.74 -0.79 9.38
C ALA A 268 21.25 -0.55 9.23
N THR A 269 21.74 -0.14 8.06
CA THR A 269 23.18 0.14 7.92
C THR A 269 23.61 1.40 8.69
N ASN A 270 22.71 2.38 8.84
CA ASN A 270 23.00 3.64 9.52
C ASN A 270 22.41 3.63 10.93
N SER A 271 21.09 3.77 11.06
CA SER A 271 20.44 3.96 12.37
C SER A 271 19.04 3.31 12.43
N GLY A 272 18.64 2.95 13.65
CA GLY A 272 17.33 2.36 13.98
C GLY A 272 17.08 1.02 13.32
N GLY A 273 17.73 -0.03 13.79
CA GLY A 273 17.52 -1.39 13.27
C GLY A 273 16.05 -1.84 13.36
N GLY A 274 15.32 -1.49 14.43
CA GLY A 274 13.88 -1.65 14.53
C GLY A 274 13.13 -0.46 13.94
N ILE A 275 13.25 0.70 14.59
CA ILE A 275 12.58 1.95 14.20
C ILE A 275 13.60 3.09 14.12
N ASP A 276 13.51 3.91 13.08
CA ASP A 276 14.13 5.23 13.03
C ASP A 276 13.05 6.27 12.70
N ALA A 277 13.07 7.40 13.40
CA ALA A 277 12.02 8.41 13.31
C ALA A 277 12.57 9.84 13.24
N GLY A 278 12.30 10.53 12.13
CA GLY A 278 12.40 11.97 11.99
C GLY A 278 11.20 12.67 12.62
N ILE A 279 11.43 13.47 13.67
CA ILE A 279 10.37 14.18 14.38
C ILE A 279 10.64 15.69 14.26
N GLY A 280 9.92 16.36 13.35
CA GLY A 280 9.94 17.82 13.23
C GLY A 280 9.10 18.44 14.36
N TYR A 281 7.78 18.40 14.19
CA TYR A 281 6.81 18.79 15.21
C TYR A 281 5.85 17.62 15.41
N GLY A 282 5.76 17.01 16.60
CA GLY A 282 4.93 15.83 16.77
C GLY A 282 5.40 14.92 17.89
N GLN A 283 4.88 13.69 17.89
CA GLN A 283 5.22 12.72 18.93
C GLN A 283 5.14 11.29 18.39
N LEU A 284 6.20 10.52 18.65
CA LEU A 284 6.23 9.06 18.53
C LEU A 284 6.14 8.46 19.94
N ASN A 285 5.07 7.71 20.19
CA ASN A 285 4.91 6.90 21.40
C ASN A 285 5.20 5.44 21.08
N ILE A 286 6.05 4.79 21.87
CA ILE A 286 6.30 3.35 21.80
C ILE A 286 5.87 2.77 23.15
N ILE A 287 4.73 2.08 23.15
CA ILE A 287 4.05 1.65 24.38
C ILE A 287 3.54 0.22 24.27
N ASN A 288 2.87 -0.27 25.32
CA ASN A 288 2.04 -1.49 25.29
C ASN A 288 2.75 -2.70 24.68
N GLN A 289 3.85 -3.14 25.30
CA GLN A 289 4.54 -4.40 24.95
C GLN A 289 5.16 -4.43 23.55
N CYS A 290 5.71 -3.31 23.06
CA CYS A 290 6.63 -3.38 21.92
C CYS A 290 7.89 -4.18 22.28
N ILE A 291 8.28 -5.13 21.42
CA ILE A 291 9.39 -6.07 21.65
C ILE A 291 10.43 -5.87 20.56
N PHE A 292 11.70 -5.76 20.93
CA PHE A 292 12.83 -5.66 20.00
C PHE A 292 13.81 -6.80 20.29
N ILE A 293 13.99 -7.71 19.32
CA ILE A 293 14.84 -8.89 19.44
C ILE A 293 15.89 -8.85 18.33
N GLU A 294 17.17 -8.85 18.69
CA GLU A 294 18.28 -8.93 17.73
C GLU A 294 18.27 -7.83 16.65
N CYS A 295 17.69 -6.67 16.94
CA CYS A 295 17.71 -5.53 16.02
C CYS A 295 19.07 -4.82 16.06
N GLN A 296 19.62 -4.49 14.89
CA GLN A 296 21.02 -4.02 14.76
C GLN A 296 21.12 -2.79 13.86
N SER A 297 22.07 -1.89 14.17
CA SER A 297 22.54 -0.90 13.20
C SER A 297 24.04 -0.65 13.29
N SER A 298 24.66 -0.21 12.20
CA SER A 298 26.13 -0.08 12.13
C SER A 298 26.67 1.27 12.60
N LYS A 299 25.85 2.34 12.61
CA LYS A 299 26.27 3.69 13.00
C LYS A 299 25.39 4.34 14.08
N GLY A 300 24.37 3.63 14.60
CA GLY A 300 23.41 4.15 15.57
C GLY A 300 22.89 3.08 16.53
N SER A 301 21.71 3.31 17.13
CA SER A 301 21.05 2.29 17.97
C SER A 301 20.39 1.21 17.10
N GLY A 302 20.50 -0.05 17.51
CA GLY A 302 19.84 -1.17 16.84
C GLY A 302 18.34 -1.23 17.09
N GLY A 303 17.84 -0.64 18.18
CA GLY A 303 16.42 -0.64 18.54
C GLY A 303 15.65 0.52 17.91
N VAL A 304 15.64 1.66 18.60
CA VAL A 304 14.90 2.87 18.22
C VAL A 304 15.85 4.07 18.16
N VAL A 305 15.73 4.91 17.14
CA VAL A 305 16.43 6.20 17.03
C VAL A 305 15.44 7.32 16.70
N PRO A 306 15.12 8.23 17.64
CA PRO A 306 14.42 9.47 17.31
C PRO A 306 15.43 10.60 17.00
N SER A 307 15.21 11.32 15.89
CA SER A 307 15.88 12.59 15.61
C SER A 307 14.91 13.76 15.76
N LEU A 308 15.20 14.67 16.68
CA LEU A 308 14.38 15.84 17.00
C LEU A 308 14.90 17.09 16.26
N GLY A 309 13.98 17.84 15.63
CA GLY A 309 14.28 19.19 15.13
C GLY A 309 14.94 19.23 13.74
N MET A 310 14.27 18.70 12.71
CA MET A 310 14.63 19.05 11.33
C MET A 310 14.16 20.49 11.05
N GLU A 311 15.07 21.44 11.07
CA GLU A 311 14.85 22.75 10.43
C GLU A 311 14.58 22.51 8.94
N GLU A 312 13.60 23.23 8.41
CA GLU A 312 13.19 23.23 7.00
C GLU A 312 14.39 23.38 6.07
N GLU A 313 14.80 22.31 5.38
CA GLU A 313 15.41 22.48 4.05
C GLU A 313 14.26 22.51 3.04
N SER A 314 13.90 23.75 2.72
CA SER A 314 13.02 24.23 1.65
C SER A 314 12.83 23.26 0.47
N LEU A 315 11.56 22.93 0.20
CA LEU A 315 11.06 22.60 -1.15
C LEU A 315 10.76 23.89 -1.92
#